data_AF-A0A8J8SDP3-F1
#
_entry.id   AF-A0A8J8SDP3-F1
#
_cell.length_a   1.000
_cell.length_b   1.000
_cell.length_c   1.000
_cell.angle_alpha   90.00
_cell.angle_beta   90.00
_cell.angle_gamma   90.00
#
_symmetry.space_group_name_H-M   'P 1'
#
loop_
_entity.id
_entity.type
_entity.pdbx_description
1 polymer ?
#
loop_
_entity_poly.entity_id
_entity_poly.type
_entity_poly.pdbx_seq_one_letter_code
_entity_poly.pdbx_strand_id
1 'polypeptide(L)' 'MSEKKIGRPTDNPKNISVRIRMDKTTVEKLDKCCEIEKLNRSEMIRESIHRAYDSLEDK' A
#
# COMPACT_ATOMS: atom_id res chain seq x y z
N MET A 1 -29.72 7.43 -29.84
CA MET A 1 -29.51 6.94 -28.47
C MET A 1 -28.05 7.18 -28.12
N SER A 2 -27.76 8.09 -27.20
CA SER A 2 -26.39 8.55 -26.91
C SER A 2 -25.61 7.45 -26.19
N GLU A 3 -24.53 6.96 -26.82
CA GLU A 3 -23.61 5.99 -26.22
C GLU A 3 -22.98 6.62 -24.97
N LYS A 4 -23.22 5.99 -23.81
CA LYS A 4 -22.59 6.38 -22.55
C LYS A 4 -21.09 6.16 -22.70
N LYS A 5 -20.31 7.23 -22.65
CA LYS A 5 -18.85 7.18 -22.56
C LYS A 5 -18.49 6.28 -21.37
N ILE A 6 -17.96 5.09 -21.65
CA ILE A 6 -17.40 4.19 -20.64
C ILE A 6 -16.26 4.98 -19.98
N GLY A 7 -16.48 5.50 -18.78
CA GLY A 7 -15.42 6.11 -17.97
C GLY A 7 -14.26 5.12 -17.83
N ARG A 8 -13.03 5.63 -17.71
CA ARG A 8 -11.77 4.86 -17.74
C ARG A 8 -11.94 3.50 -17.02
N PRO A 9 -12.04 2.37 -17.76
CA PRO A 9 -12.20 1.06 -17.16
C PRO A 9 -10.88 0.74 -16.48
N THR A 10 -10.77 1.10 -15.20
CA THR A 10 -9.62 0.78 -14.38
C THR A 10 -10.09 -0.33 -13.47
N ASP A 11 -9.62 -1.54 -13.74
CA ASP A 11 -10.03 -2.77 -13.04
C ASP A 11 -9.50 -2.84 -11.60
N ASN A 12 -8.60 -1.93 -11.24
CA ASN A 12 -8.06 -1.86 -9.88
C ASN A 12 -7.85 -0.40 -9.46
N PRO A 13 -8.94 0.35 -9.21
CA PRO A 13 -8.81 1.70 -8.70
C PRO A 13 -8.32 1.60 -7.25
N LYS A 14 -7.17 2.23 -6.96
CA LYS A 14 -6.60 2.36 -5.60
C LYS A 14 -7.46 3.31 -4.75
N ASN A 15 -8.72 2.94 -4.53
CA ASN A 15 -9.76 3.76 -3.89
C ASN A 15 -9.73 3.68 -2.37
N ILE A 16 -8.97 2.73 -1.80
CA ILE A 16 -8.93 2.51 -0.36
C ILE A 16 -7.79 3.35 0.22
N SER A 17 -8.14 4.47 0.85
CA SER A 17 -7.22 5.24 1.67
C SER A 17 -7.21 4.68 3.09
N VAL A 18 -6.13 4.06 3.50
CA VAL A 18 -5.95 3.55 4.87
C VAL A 18 -5.28 4.64 5.70
N ARG A 19 -6.00 5.21 6.68
CA ARG A 19 -5.46 6.19 7.63
C ARG A 19 -5.12 5.46 8.93
N ILE A 20 -3.84 5.14 9.13
CA ILE A 20 -3.36 4.52 10.37
C ILE A 20 -2.73 5.60 11.25
N ARG A 21 -3.07 5.58 12.54
CA ARG A 21 -2.30 6.31 13.56
C ARG A 21 -1.18 5.41 14.02
N MET A 22 0.05 5.83 13.80
CA MET A 22 1.26 5.13 14.23
C MET A 22 1.97 5.95 15.29
N ASP A 23 2.64 5.27 16.21
CA ASP A 23 3.52 5.92 17.17
C ASP A 23 4.79 6.43 16.47
N LYS A 24 5.43 7.46 17.05
CA LYS A 24 6.67 8.03 16.49
C LYS A 24 7.75 6.97 16.27
N THR A 25 7.88 6.02 17.20
CA THR A 25 8.87 4.94 17.13
C THR A 25 8.61 4.00 15.96
N THR A 26 7.35 3.77 15.60
CA THR A 26 6.97 2.94 14.44
C THR A 26 7.28 3.69 13.14
N VAL A 27 7.04 5.00 13.09
CA VAL A 27 7.37 5.85 11.95
C VAL A 27 8.89 5.94 11.74
N GLU A 28 9.69 6.02 12.80
CA GLU A 28 11.16 6.02 12.68
C GLU A 28 11.70 4.69 12.14
N LYS A 29 11.13 3.56 12.57
CA LYS A 29 11.48 2.25 12.00
C LYS A 29 11.07 2.17 10.53
N LEU A 30 9.88 2.69 10.21
CA LEU A 30 9.36 2.77 8.86
C LEU A 30 10.30 3.57 7.94
N ASP A 31 10.74 4.74 8.40
CA ASP A 31 11.65 5.60 7.65
C ASP A 31 13.02 4.93 7.44
N LYS A 32 13.57 4.26 8.45
CA LYS A 32 14.81 3.48 8.29
C LYS A 32 14.68 2.35 7.27
N CYS A 33 13.58 1.61 7.30
CA CYS A 33 13.31 0.56 6.31
C CYS A 33 13.18 1.16 4.90
N CYS A 34 12.49 2.30 4.76
CA CYS A 34 12.43 3.03 3.49
C CYS A 34 13.80 3.51 2.99
N GLU A 35 14.70 3.98 3.87
CA GLU A 35 16.06 4.37 3.48
C GLU A 35 16.90 3.19 3.00
N ILE A 36 16.77 2.03 3.65
CA ILE A 36 17.50 0.81 3.31
C ILE A 36 17.01 0.24 1.97
N GLU A 37 15.69 0.11 1.78
CA GLU A 37 15.10 -0.42 0.56
C GLU A 37 14.99 0.63 -0.57
N LYS A 38 15.25 1.91 -0.29
CA LYS A 38 15.05 3.06 -1.21
C LYS A 38 13.65 3.13 -1.82
N LEU A 39 12.65 2.67 -1.08
CA LEU A 39 11.26 2.67 -1.50
C LEU A 39 10.49 3.83 -0.89
N ASN A 40 9.43 4.25 -1.58
CA ASN A 40 8.52 5.22 -1.00
C ASN A 40 7.81 4.63 0.22
N ARG A 41 7.48 5.48 1.21
CA ARG A 41 6.70 5.08 2.40
C ARG A 41 5.44 4.28 2.05
N SER A 42 4.74 4.70 1.00
CA SER A 42 3.53 4.01 0.52
C SER A 42 3.82 2.64 -0.10
N GLU A 43 4.98 2.44 -0.73
CA GLU A 43 5.36 1.15 -1.31
C GLU A 43 5.82 0.19 -0.23
N MET A 44 6.64 0.66 0.72
CA MET A 44 7.08 -0.18 1.82
C MET A 44 5.91 -0.65 2.70
N ILE A 45 4.89 0.19 2.94
CA ILE A 45 3.67 -0.24 3.64
C ILE A 45 2.92 -1.33 2.85
N ARG A 46 2.85 -1.25 1.53
CA ARG A 46 2.20 -2.29 0.71
C ARG A 46 2.99 -3.58 0.75
N GLU A 47 4.31 -3.48 0.57
CA GLU A 47 5.20 -4.63 0.52
C GLU A 47 5.29 -5.34 1.87
N SER A 48 5.33 -4.58 2.97
CA SER A 48 5.27 -5.16 4.32
C SER A 48 3.95 -5.90 4.58
N ILE A 49 2.81 -5.37 4.12
CA ILE A 49 1.52 -6.08 4.21
C ILE A 49 1.54 -7.35 3.36
N HIS A 50 2.05 -7.28 2.12
CA HIS A 50 2.19 -8.46 1.25
C HIS A 50 3.08 -9.54 1.87
N ARG A 51 4.28 -9.19 2.35
CA ARG A 51 5.20 -10.11 3.02
C ARG A 51 4.60 -10.71 4.30
N ALA A 52 3.91 -9.90 5.10
CA ALA A 52 3.24 -10.37 6.31
C ALA A 52 2.08 -11.33 5.99
N TYR A 53 1.34 -11.06 4.93
CA TYR A 53 0.25 -11.91 4.45
C TYR A 53 0.77 -13.24 3.87
N ASP A 54 1.82 -13.20 3.05
CA ASP A 54 2.50 -14.38 2.49
C ASP A 54 3.03 -15.29 3.62
N SER A 55 3.69 -14.69 4.62
CA SER A 55 4.16 -15.40 5.82
C SER A 55 3.04 -16.02 6.67
N LEU A 56 1.79 -15.59 6.50
CA LEU A 56 0.62 -16.14 7.20
C LEU A 56 -0.09 -17.23 6.38
N GLU A 57 0.00 -17.20 5.04
CA GLU A 57 -0.58 -18.21 4.14
C GLU A 57 0.26 -19.48 4.06
N ASP A 58 1.58 -19.40 4.31
CA ASP A 58 2.49 -20.55 4.41
C ASP A 58 2.30 -21.40 5.69
N LYS A 59 1.18 -21.24 6.42
CA LYS A 59 0.92 -21.91 7.71
C LYS A 59 -0.40 -22.65 7.74
#